data_AF-A0AA97FCU3-F1
#
_entry.id   AF-A0AA97FCU3-F1
#
_cell.length_a   1.000
_cell.length_b   1.000
_cell.length_c   1.000
_cell.angle_alpha   90.00
_cell.angle_beta   90.00
_cell.angle_gamma   90.00
#
_symmetry.space_group_name_H-M   'P 1'
#
loop_
_entity.id
_entity.type
_entity.pdbx_description
1 polymer ?
#
loop_
_entity_poly.entity_id
_entity_poly.type
_entity_poly.pdbx_seq_one_letter_code
_entity_poly.pdbx_strand_id
1 'polypeptide(L)'
;MTNNIDKLITFAIENSGETFQSPRVLFGKGTKEEFTISAVDDENSQIIIKKEGSIDVPIEYPLIEAAIELISKEKVLSIENEENIEGPVSLHKYLKDWQMETNGQVLNISYVPYISDLIVLSEIASYGWAKTPKGNKFAALAMKGDKEKRILSQKVADQNDIRNKKENNSIKPLADRKKADVLITYTTRHGTTPDIAWAIGNSFHDIGINAVVKRIQDVEDVRPYKLVIIGTPIYNGDILPESVEFTRLHKSWLCKCSIAVFIIGESLRNKNDETIIECSKMADKIRDYVDIVDIGMFGGKIIPEYLPVMERLGSMFNKERFGDFRNWHEISEWSDKMKNYYLKL
;
A
#
# COMPACT_ATOMS: atom_id res chain seq x y z
N MET A 1 -26.17 -21.40 -9.73
CA MET A 1 -25.01 -21.16 -8.83
C MET A 1 -24.73 -19.69 -8.94
N THR A 2 -25.15 -18.89 -7.97
CA THR A 2 -24.87 -17.45 -7.96
C THR A 2 -23.36 -17.26 -8.03
N ASN A 3 -22.87 -16.47 -8.99
CA ASN A 3 -21.44 -16.19 -9.10
C ASN A 3 -21.02 -15.49 -7.81
N ASN A 4 -19.93 -15.91 -7.17
CA ASN A 4 -19.50 -15.34 -5.88
C ASN A 4 -19.22 -13.83 -6.03
N ILE A 5 -18.79 -13.37 -7.20
CA ILE A 5 -18.66 -11.95 -7.49
C ILE A 5 -20.01 -11.23 -7.47
N ASP A 6 -21.07 -11.78 -8.09
CA ASP A 6 -22.42 -11.20 -8.07
C ASP A 6 -22.94 -11.05 -6.64
N LYS A 7 -22.64 -12.03 -5.78
CA LYS A 7 -22.98 -11.97 -4.36
C LYS A 7 -22.27 -10.81 -3.65
N LEU A 8 -20.99 -10.61 -3.93
CA LEU A 8 -20.21 -9.51 -3.36
C LEU A 8 -20.68 -8.15 -3.87
N ILE A 9 -20.92 -8.02 -5.17
CA ILE A 9 -21.43 -6.79 -5.79
C ILE A 9 -22.81 -6.45 -5.24
N THR A 10 -23.71 -7.44 -5.15
CA THR A 10 -25.05 -7.24 -4.55
C THR A 10 -24.94 -6.75 -3.11
N PHE A 11 -24.07 -7.38 -2.31
CA PHE A 11 -23.78 -6.92 -0.95
C PHE A 11 -23.28 -5.47 -0.94
N ALA A 12 -22.35 -5.09 -1.82
CA ALA A 12 -21.82 -3.73 -1.88
C ALA A 12 -22.88 -2.70 -2.30
N ILE A 13 -23.77 -3.04 -3.23
CA ILE A 13 -24.88 -2.19 -3.65
C ILE A 13 -25.85 -1.96 -2.49
N GLU A 14 -26.28 -3.03 -1.82
CA GLU A 14 -27.22 -2.98 -0.69
C GLU A 14 -26.67 -2.20 0.51
N ASN A 15 -25.35 -2.08 0.61
CA ASN A 15 -24.66 -1.43 1.71
C ASN A 15 -23.85 -0.19 1.28
N SER A 16 -24.20 0.40 0.13
CA SER A 16 -23.61 1.65 -0.33
C SER A 16 -23.97 2.79 0.62
N GLY A 17 -22.98 3.55 1.06
CA GLY A 17 -23.07 4.57 2.11
C GLY A 17 -22.83 4.06 3.53
N GLU A 18 -22.81 2.74 3.75
CA GLU A 18 -22.65 2.15 5.07
C GLU A 18 -21.18 2.06 5.49
N THR A 19 -20.94 2.26 6.79
CA THR A 19 -19.61 2.15 7.41
C THR A 19 -19.47 0.85 8.17
N PHE A 20 -18.40 0.12 7.88
CA PHE A 20 -18.09 -1.18 8.44
C PHE A 20 -16.84 -1.11 9.28
N GLN A 21 -16.88 -1.80 10.43
CA GLN A 21 -15.67 -2.16 11.13
C GLN A 21 -14.99 -3.32 10.39
N SER A 22 -13.69 -3.20 10.10
CA SER A 22 -12.91 -4.26 9.48
C SER A 22 -13.01 -5.57 10.28
N PRO A 23 -13.45 -6.68 9.67
CA PRO A 23 -13.50 -7.99 10.34
C PRO A 23 -12.10 -8.50 10.74
N ARG A 24 -11.01 -7.91 10.23
CA ARG A 24 -9.63 -8.18 10.67
C ARG A 24 -9.37 -7.83 12.14
N VAL A 25 -10.28 -7.12 12.82
CA VAL A 25 -10.25 -6.92 14.28
C VAL A 25 -10.03 -8.23 15.04
N LEU A 26 -10.44 -9.37 14.47
CA LEU A 26 -10.20 -10.72 14.96
C LEU A 26 -8.73 -11.06 15.28
N PHE A 27 -7.75 -10.45 14.61
CA PHE A 27 -6.33 -10.82 14.72
C PHE A 27 -5.53 -10.00 15.78
N GLY A 28 -6.05 -8.87 16.28
CA GLY A 28 -5.49 -8.02 17.37
C GLY A 28 -4.17 -7.26 17.01
N LYS A 29 -3.71 -6.14 17.60
CA LYS A 29 -4.13 -5.15 18.62
C LYS A 29 -4.02 -3.71 18.01
N GLY A 30 -4.60 -3.49 16.83
CA GLY A 30 -4.64 -2.19 16.16
C GLY A 30 -5.94 -1.43 16.44
N THR A 31 -5.98 -0.13 16.17
CA THR A 31 -7.20 0.70 16.19
C THR A 31 -8.32 0.01 15.41
N LYS A 32 -9.57 0.15 15.89
CA LYS A 32 -10.75 -0.27 15.12
C LYS A 32 -10.70 0.46 13.78
N GLU A 33 -10.30 -0.24 12.73
CA GLU A 33 -10.27 0.33 11.39
C GLU A 33 -11.69 0.24 10.85
N GLU A 34 -12.24 1.39 10.49
CA GLU A 34 -13.54 1.52 9.84
C GLU A 34 -13.34 1.97 8.40
N PHE A 35 -14.24 1.52 7.53
CA PHE A 35 -14.28 1.93 6.14
C PHE A 35 -15.73 1.99 5.66
N THR A 36 -16.00 2.88 4.73
CA THR A 36 -17.32 3.05 4.10
C THR A 36 -17.28 2.49 2.69
N ILE A 37 -18.31 1.78 2.28
CA ILE A 37 -18.56 1.50 0.85
C ILE A 37 -19.19 2.77 0.29
N SER A 38 -18.41 3.68 -0.32
CA SER A 38 -18.92 5.01 -0.70
C SER A 38 -19.79 4.97 -1.95
N ALA A 39 -19.50 4.08 -2.89
CA ALA A 39 -20.29 3.86 -4.08
C ALA A 39 -19.97 2.49 -4.72
N VAL A 40 -20.89 2.03 -5.57
CA VAL A 40 -20.65 0.97 -6.55
C VAL A 40 -20.81 1.61 -7.93
N ASP A 41 -19.75 1.53 -8.74
CA ASP A 41 -19.68 2.08 -10.08
C ASP A 41 -19.64 0.91 -11.08
N ASP A 42 -20.82 0.44 -11.47
CA ASP A 42 -20.97 -0.66 -12.43
C ASP A 42 -20.45 -0.28 -13.82
N GLU A 43 -20.51 1.00 -14.22
CA GLU A 43 -20.03 1.46 -15.52
C GLU A 43 -18.52 1.25 -15.66
N ASN A 44 -17.77 1.54 -14.60
CA ASN A 44 -16.32 1.33 -14.56
C ASN A 44 -15.91 0.00 -13.92
N SER A 45 -16.89 -0.83 -13.52
CA SER A 45 -16.68 -2.12 -12.83
C SER A 45 -15.85 -2.00 -11.55
N GLN A 46 -16.25 -1.11 -10.64
CA GLN A 46 -15.50 -0.79 -9.42
C GLN A 46 -16.39 -0.65 -8.19
N ILE A 47 -15.86 -1.04 -7.03
CA ILE A 47 -16.40 -0.68 -5.72
C ILE A 47 -15.51 0.39 -5.11
N ILE A 48 -16.10 1.51 -4.69
CA ILE A 48 -15.35 2.61 -4.08
C ILE A 48 -15.38 2.47 -2.56
N ILE A 49 -14.21 2.35 -1.95
CA ILE A 49 -14.03 2.26 -0.50
C ILE A 49 -13.43 3.55 0.03
N LYS A 50 -13.98 4.08 1.11
CA LYS A 50 -13.47 5.28 1.77
C LYS A 50 -13.09 4.98 3.21
N LYS A 51 -11.85 5.29 3.56
CA LYS A 51 -11.39 5.31 4.96
C LYS A 51 -11.46 6.74 5.50
N GLU A 52 -11.76 6.88 6.78
CA GLU A 52 -11.76 8.19 7.44
C GLU A 52 -10.38 8.88 7.28
N GLY A 53 -10.39 10.12 6.79
CA GLY A 53 -9.16 10.88 6.50
C GLY A 53 -8.36 10.40 5.27
N SER A 54 -8.89 9.46 4.48
CA SER A 54 -8.24 8.94 3.27
C SER A 54 -9.01 9.31 2.01
N ILE A 55 -8.35 9.21 0.85
CA ILE A 55 -9.03 9.34 -0.45
C ILE A 55 -9.85 8.08 -0.73
N ASP A 56 -10.85 8.23 -1.60
CA ASP A 56 -11.64 7.14 -2.14
C ASP A 56 -10.72 6.16 -2.90
N VAL A 57 -10.92 4.87 -2.63
CA VAL A 57 -10.14 3.74 -3.14
C VAL A 57 -11.03 2.95 -4.08
N PRO A 58 -10.83 3.04 -5.42
CA PRO A 58 -11.52 2.19 -6.36
C PRO A 58 -10.92 0.78 -6.34
N ILE A 59 -11.77 -0.22 -6.14
CA ILE A 59 -11.43 -1.65 -6.20
C ILE A 59 -12.14 -2.24 -7.41
N GLU A 60 -11.39 -2.60 -8.44
CA GLU A 60 -11.92 -3.12 -9.69
C GLU A 60 -12.43 -4.57 -9.55
N TYR A 61 -13.53 -4.90 -10.25
CA TYR A 61 -14.14 -6.24 -10.22
C TYR A 61 -13.16 -7.35 -10.60
N PRO A 62 -12.31 -7.23 -11.64
CA PRO A 62 -11.35 -8.27 -12.00
C PRO A 62 -10.39 -8.64 -10.86
N LEU A 63 -10.02 -7.65 -10.03
CA LEU A 63 -9.14 -7.88 -8.88
C LEU A 63 -9.86 -8.65 -7.76
N ILE A 64 -11.15 -8.37 -7.56
CA ILE A 64 -12.02 -9.10 -6.62
C ILE A 64 -12.25 -10.53 -7.12
N GLU A 65 -12.51 -10.70 -8.42
CA GLU A 65 -12.67 -12.02 -9.06
C GLU A 65 -11.42 -12.87 -8.90
N ALA A 66 -10.23 -12.29 -9.16
CA ALA A 66 -8.95 -12.98 -8.97
C ALA A 66 -8.76 -13.44 -7.52
N ALA A 67 -9.17 -12.62 -6.54
CA ALA A 67 -9.13 -12.98 -5.12
C ALA A 67 -10.06 -14.16 -4.80
N ILE A 68 -11.31 -14.09 -5.27
CA ILE A 68 -12.32 -15.15 -5.06
C ILE A 68 -11.88 -16.46 -5.72
N GLU A 69 -11.34 -16.40 -6.94
CA GLU A 69 -10.84 -17.56 -7.66
C GLU A 69 -9.68 -18.21 -6.90
N LEU A 70 -8.75 -17.41 -6.39
CA LEU A 70 -7.63 -17.92 -5.60
C LEU A 70 -8.11 -18.62 -4.32
N ILE A 71 -9.01 -18.01 -3.55
CA ILE A 71 -9.52 -18.61 -2.30
C ILE A 71 -10.22 -19.95 -2.61
N SER A 72 -10.92 -20.02 -3.75
CA SER A 72 -11.59 -21.25 -4.21
C SER A 72 -10.59 -22.36 -4.56
N LYS A 73 -9.39 -22.02 -5.04
CA LYS A 73 -8.33 -22.99 -5.38
C LYS A 73 -7.53 -23.46 -4.16
N GLU A 74 -7.09 -22.53 -3.31
CA GLU A 74 -6.06 -22.79 -2.28
C GLU A 74 -6.61 -23.24 -0.92
N LYS A 75 -7.95 -23.25 -0.72
CA LYS A 75 -8.68 -23.62 0.51
C LYS A 75 -8.42 -22.73 1.73
N VAL A 76 -7.17 -22.31 1.96
CA VAL A 76 -6.73 -21.43 3.04
C VAL A 76 -5.62 -20.52 2.52
N LEU A 77 -5.86 -19.22 2.54
CA LEU A 77 -4.87 -18.20 2.19
C LEU A 77 -4.30 -17.53 3.43
N SER A 78 -3.05 -17.10 3.34
CA SER A 78 -2.50 -16.10 4.25
C SER A 78 -2.99 -14.71 3.83
N ILE A 79 -3.39 -13.89 4.80
CA ILE A 79 -3.69 -12.47 4.59
C ILE A 79 -2.57 -11.56 5.10
N GLU A 80 -1.40 -12.13 5.40
CA GLU A 80 -0.23 -11.37 5.83
C GLU A 80 0.52 -10.81 4.61
N ASN A 81 1.17 -9.66 4.80
CA ASN A 81 1.86 -8.93 3.73
C ASN A 81 3.20 -9.58 3.32
N GLU A 82 3.80 -10.40 4.19
CA GLU A 82 5.12 -10.98 3.99
C GLU A 82 5.04 -12.41 3.40
N GLU A 83 5.97 -12.72 2.49
CA GLU A 83 6.18 -14.07 1.98
C GLU A 83 6.60 -15.01 3.10
N ASN A 84 6.02 -16.20 3.09
CA ASN A 84 6.59 -17.36 3.76
C ASN A 84 6.88 -18.39 2.67
N ILE A 85 8.16 -18.58 2.32
CA ILE A 85 8.63 -19.43 1.22
C ILE A 85 8.15 -20.89 1.38
N GLU A 86 7.84 -21.30 2.61
CA GLU A 86 7.28 -22.63 2.95
C GLU A 86 5.86 -22.56 3.54
N GLY A 87 5.19 -21.40 3.43
CA GLY A 87 3.85 -21.14 3.95
C GLY A 87 2.76 -21.16 2.87
N PRO A 88 1.49 -21.00 3.28
CA PRO A 88 0.37 -20.95 2.35
C PRO A 88 0.42 -19.68 1.49
N VAL A 89 -0.23 -19.73 0.32
CA VAL A 89 -0.29 -18.62 -0.63
C VAL A 89 -0.78 -17.35 0.06
N SER A 90 -0.05 -16.24 -0.12
CA SER A 90 -0.45 -14.92 0.35
C SER A 90 -1.37 -14.26 -0.67
N LEU A 91 -2.55 -13.81 -0.23
CA LEU A 91 -3.46 -13.05 -1.05
C LEU A 91 -2.82 -11.74 -1.56
N HIS A 92 -2.00 -11.09 -0.72
CA HIS A 92 -1.29 -9.86 -1.06
C HIS A 92 -0.31 -10.07 -2.21
N LYS A 93 0.51 -11.12 -2.13
CA LYS A 93 1.46 -11.46 -3.18
C LYS A 93 0.74 -11.81 -4.47
N TYR A 94 -0.24 -12.71 -4.39
CA TYR A 94 -0.93 -13.18 -5.58
C TYR A 94 -1.61 -12.04 -6.35
N LEU A 95 -2.34 -11.15 -5.68
CA LEU A 95 -3.03 -10.06 -6.36
C LEU A 95 -2.04 -9.03 -6.94
N LYS A 96 -0.89 -8.82 -6.29
CA LYS A 96 0.19 -7.98 -6.82
C LYS A 96 0.75 -8.57 -8.12
N ASP A 97 1.09 -9.86 -8.09
CA ASP A 97 1.65 -10.57 -9.25
C ASP A 97 0.60 -10.65 -10.38
N TRP A 98 -0.64 -10.98 -10.05
CA TRP A 98 -1.76 -11.05 -10.99
C TRP A 98 -2.05 -9.72 -11.70
N GLN A 99 -2.06 -8.59 -10.99
CA GLN A 99 -2.32 -7.28 -11.62
C GLN A 99 -1.18 -6.88 -12.55
N MET A 100 0.07 -7.09 -12.10
CA MET A 100 1.24 -6.84 -12.94
C MET A 100 1.21 -7.68 -14.23
N GLU A 101 0.86 -8.96 -14.13
CA GLU A 101 0.74 -9.85 -15.29
C GLU A 101 -0.44 -9.49 -16.20
N THR A 102 -1.56 -9.05 -15.63
CA THR A 102 -2.80 -8.81 -16.38
C THR A 102 -2.78 -7.49 -17.16
N ASN A 103 -2.26 -6.42 -16.54
CA ASN A 103 -2.32 -5.08 -17.14
C ASN A 103 -1.04 -4.25 -16.96
N GLY A 104 0.05 -4.84 -16.46
CA GLY A 104 1.33 -4.15 -16.26
C GLY A 104 1.31 -3.10 -15.16
N GLN A 105 0.26 -3.04 -14.34
CA GLN A 105 0.14 -2.10 -13.24
C GLN A 105 0.57 -2.73 -11.91
N VAL A 106 1.25 -1.95 -11.08
CA VAL A 106 1.56 -2.35 -9.71
C VAL A 106 0.31 -2.14 -8.85
N LEU A 107 -0.20 -3.22 -8.24
CA LEU A 107 -1.26 -3.12 -7.24
C LEU A 107 -0.80 -2.33 -6.01
N ASN A 108 -1.60 -1.34 -5.58
CA ASN A 108 -1.42 -0.78 -4.25
C ASN A 108 -1.89 -1.80 -3.20
N ILE A 109 -0.93 -2.45 -2.54
CA ILE A 109 -1.16 -3.51 -1.56
C ILE A 109 -1.97 -3.04 -0.34
N SER A 110 -2.09 -1.73 -0.08
CA SER A 110 -2.96 -1.21 0.99
C SER A 110 -4.44 -1.46 0.72
N TYR A 111 -4.82 -1.84 -0.51
CA TYR A 111 -6.21 -2.10 -0.90
C TYR A 111 -6.63 -3.55 -0.68
N VAL A 112 -5.67 -4.48 -0.74
CA VAL A 112 -5.91 -5.92 -0.57
C VAL A 112 -6.65 -6.26 0.73
N PRO A 113 -6.36 -5.60 1.88
CA PRO A 113 -7.13 -5.85 3.09
C PRO A 113 -8.64 -5.59 2.90
N TYR A 114 -9.03 -4.51 2.22
CA TYR A 114 -10.45 -4.20 1.97
C TYR A 114 -11.10 -5.20 1.01
N ILE A 115 -10.35 -5.74 0.04
CA ILE A 115 -10.81 -6.85 -0.82
C ILE A 115 -11.16 -8.06 0.06
N SER A 116 -10.26 -8.46 0.96
CA SER A 116 -10.54 -9.57 1.88
C SER A 116 -11.70 -9.27 2.84
N ASP A 117 -11.89 -8.01 3.27
CA ASP A 117 -13.02 -7.63 4.11
C ASP A 117 -14.35 -7.72 3.37
N LEU A 118 -14.43 -7.23 2.13
CA LEU A 118 -15.63 -7.33 1.30
C LEU A 118 -16.01 -8.80 1.06
N ILE A 119 -15.03 -9.67 0.82
CA ILE A 119 -15.26 -11.13 0.65
C ILE A 119 -15.81 -11.75 1.94
N VAL A 120 -15.35 -11.32 3.11
CA VAL A 120 -15.83 -11.82 4.40
C VAL A 120 -17.22 -11.26 4.74
N LEU A 121 -17.44 -9.97 4.54
CA LEU A 121 -18.72 -9.30 4.82
C LEU A 121 -19.85 -9.77 3.89
N SER A 122 -19.54 -10.04 2.62
CA SER A 122 -20.46 -10.70 1.66
C SER A 122 -20.63 -12.21 1.91
N GLU A 123 -20.06 -12.72 3.00
CA GLU A 123 -20.18 -14.10 3.45
C GLU A 123 -19.68 -15.16 2.44
N ILE A 124 -18.72 -14.82 1.57
CA ILE A 124 -18.09 -15.76 0.64
C ILE A 124 -17.02 -16.56 1.37
N ALA A 125 -16.25 -15.88 2.21
CA ALA A 125 -15.20 -16.47 3.04
C ALA A 125 -15.37 -16.06 4.51
N SER A 126 -14.48 -16.57 5.35
CA SER A 126 -14.39 -16.16 6.74
C SER A 126 -12.94 -16.06 7.17
N TYR A 127 -12.65 -15.07 8.02
CA TYR A 127 -11.38 -15.02 8.70
C TYR A 127 -11.27 -16.11 9.78
N GLY A 128 -10.02 -16.50 10.04
CA GLY A 128 -9.68 -17.42 11.11
C GLY A 128 -8.18 -17.54 11.29
N TRP A 129 -7.79 -18.14 12.40
CA TRP A 129 -6.39 -18.50 12.61
C TRP A 129 -6.11 -19.88 12.02
N ALA A 130 -5.02 -20.02 11.27
CA ALA A 130 -4.53 -21.30 10.77
C ALA A 130 -3.08 -21.53 11.23
N LYS A 131 -2.56 -22.74 10.99
CA LYS A 131 -1.20 -23.13 11.34
C LYS A 131 -0.47 -23.71 10.13
N THR A 132 0.80 -23.35 9.97
CA THR A 132 1.68 -24.01 8.98
C THR A 132 2.01 -25.44 9.43
N PRO A 133 2.58 -26.31 8.55
CA PRO A 133 3.05 -27.64 8.95
C PRO A 133 4.06 -27.61 10.11
N LYS A 134 4.84 -26.53 10.22
CA LYS A 134 5.79 -26.28 11.33
C LYS A 134 5.11 -25.76 12.62
N GLY A 135 3.80 -25.58 12.62
CA GLY A 135 3.00 -25.16 13.77
C GLY A 135 2.88 -23.64 13.97
N ASN A 136 3.45 -22.83 13.07
CA ASN A 136 3.38 -21.37 13.17
C ASN A 136 1.96 -20.88 12.87
N LYS A 137 1.42 -20.05 13.76
CA LYS A 137 0.07 -19.50 13.64
C LYS A 137 0.07 -18.28 12.70
N PHE A 138 -0.86 -18.21 11.77
CA PHE A 138 -1.00 -17.08 10.84
C PHE A 138 -2.46 -16.68 10.65
N ALA A 139 -2.68 -15.42 10.27
CA ALA A 139 -4.00 -14.89 9.94
C ALA A 139 -4.45 -15.40 8.57
N ALA A 140 -5.65 -16.00 8.51
CA ALA A 140 -6.09 -16.73 7.33
C ALA A 140 -7.49 -16.36 6.85
N LEU A 141 -7.70 -16.56 5.54
CA LEU A 141 -8.97 -16.41 4.82
C LEU A 141 -9.34 -17.75 4.16
N ALA A 142 -10.56 -18.22 4.37
CA ALA A 142 -11.04 -19.52 3.84
C ALA A 142 -12.53 -19.48 3.48
N MET A 143 -12.93 -20.20 2.41
CA MET A 143 -14.33 -20.27 1.92
C MET A 143 -15.32 -20.67 3.02
N LYS A 144 -16.48 -19.99 3.05
CA LYS A 144 -17.60 -20.35 3.93
C LYS A 144 -18.25 -21.63 3.38
N GLY A 145 -18.21 -22.72 4.16
CA GLY A 145 -18.67 -24.06 3.75
C GLY A 145 -17.66 -25.19 4.06
N ASP A 146 -16.36 -24.88 4.06
CA ASP A 146 -15.31 -25.83 4.50
C ASP A 146 -15.19 -25.96 6.03
N LYS A 147 -15.80 -25.03 6.78
CA LYS A 147 -15.88 -25.06 8.25
C LYS A 147 -16.75 -26.21 8.77
N GLU A 148 -17.84 -26.61 8.09
CA GLU A 148 -18.75 -27.63 8.62
C GLU A 148 -18.21 -29.07 8.47
N LYS A 149 -17.57 -29.40 7.35
CA LYS A 149 -16.93 -30.73 7.18
C LYS A 149 -15.77 -30.94 8.14
N ARG A 150 -15.09 -29.86 8.53
CA ARG A 150 -13.92 -29.89 9.41
C ARG A 150 -14.31 -29.91 10.89
N ILE A 151 -15.35 -29.20 11.33
CA ILE A 151 -15.83 -29.26 12.73
C ILE A 151 -16.33 -30.67 13.12
N LEU A 152 -16.94 -31.41 12.17
CA LEU A 152 -17.39 -32.78 12.41
C LEU A 152 -16.24 -33.80 12.45
N SER A 153 -15.18 -33.60 11.66
CA SER A 153 -14.02 -34.50 11.61
C SER A 153 -12.96 -34.19 12.67
N GLN A 154 -12.78 -32.92 13.05
CA GLN A 154 -11.88 -32.48 14.12
C GLN A 154 -12.39 -32.90 15.51
N LYS A 155 -13.71 -32.86 15.77
CA LYS A 155 -14.29 -33.38 17.03
C LYS A 155 -14.06 -34.90 17.22
N VAL A 156 -14.02 -35.67 16.15
CA VAL A 156 -13.76 -37.12 16.17
C VAL A 156 -12.27 -37.42 16.34
N ALA A 157 -11.38 -36.56 15.82
CA ALA A 157 -9.93 -36.70 15.97
C ALA A 157 -9.40 -36.18 17.32
N ASP A 158 -9.89 -35.05 17.81
CA ASP A 158 -9.40 -34.40 19.04
C ASP A 158 -9.78 -35.17 20.32
N GLN A 159 -10.86 -35.97 20.34
CA GLN A 159 -11.15 -36.84 21.49
C GLN A 159 -10.13 -37.97 21.67
N ASN A 160 -9.45 -38.41 20.61
CA ASN A 160 -8.47 -39.49 20.67
C ASN A 160 -7.06 -38.99 21.02
N ASP A 161 -6.72 -37.74 20.71
CA ASP A 161 -5.35 -37.21 20.87
C ASP A 161 -5.15 -36.42 22.19
N ILE A 162 -6.22 -35.89 22.80
CA ILE A 162 -6.17 -35.19 24.11
C ILE A 162 -5.73 -36.12 25.26
N ARG A 163 -5.85 -37.44 25.09
CA ARG A 163 -5.39 -38.42 26.10
C ARG A 163 -3.87 -38.56 26.20
N ASN A 164 -3.08 -38.13 25.19
CA ASN A 164 -1.66 -38.54 25.09
C ASN A 164 -0.61 -37.42 25.10
N LYS A 165 -0.96 -36.13 25.24
CA LYS A 165 0.03 -35.04 25.05
C LYS A 165 0.07 -33.92 26.10
N LYS A 166 -0.39 -34.20 27.33
CA LYS A 166 -0.03 -33.38 28.49
C LYS A 166 1.30 -33.89 29.07
N GLU A 167 2.41 -33.53 28.45
CA GLU A 167 3.69 -33.42 29.16
C GLU A 167 4.71 -32.66 28.30
N ASN A 168 5.25 -31.60 28.88
CA ASN A 168 6.46 -30.85 28.50
C ASN A 168 6.41 -29.95 27.24
N ASN A 169 6.99 -28.74 27.21
CA ASN A 169 7.38 -27.73 28.20
C ASN A 169 7.84 -26.50 27.37
N SER A 170 7.70 -25.31 27.95
CA SER A 170 8.60 -24.14 27.79
C SER A 170 8.72 -23.37 26.44
N ILE A 171 8.41 -22.07 26.52
CA ILE A 171 8.55 -21.04 25.47
C ILE A 171 10.01 -20.53 25.38
N LYS A 172 10.53 -20.29 24.16
CA LYS A 172 11.76 -19.51 23.87
C LYS A 172 11.45 -18.27 23.00
N PRO A 173 12.30 -17.21 23.03
CA PRO A 173 11.93 -15.86 22.60
C PRO A 173 12.09 -15.59 21.08
N LEU A 174 11.32 -14.61 20.59
CA LEU A 174 11.35 -14.05 19.24
C LEU A 174 12.67 -13.31 18.97
N ALA A 175 13.45 -13.77 17.99
CA ALA A 175 14.46 -12.98 17.30
C ALA A 175 14.30 -13.18 15.78
N ASP A 176 14.64 -12.13 15.03
CA ASP A 176 14.67 -12.02 13.56
C ASP A 176 13.37 -11.62 12.84
N ARG A 177 12.95 -10.37 13.02
CA ARG A 177 12.29 -9.62 11.92
C ARG A 177 13.38 -8.89 11.14
N LYS A 178 13.55 -9.17 9.85
CA LYS A 178 14.39 -8.36 8.96
C LYS A 178 13.90 -6.91 9.00
N LYS A 179 14.72 -6.00 9.53
CA LYS A 179 14.40 -4.57 9.63
C LYS A 179 14.29 -4.00 8.21
N ALA A 180 13.29 -3.17 7.94
CA ALA A 180 13.23 -2.40 6.70
C ALA A 180 14.30 -1.30 6.73
N ASP A 181 15.06 -1.17 5.64
CA ASP A 181 16.26 -0.35 5.61
C ASP A 181 16.04 1.02 4.95
N VAL A 182 15.07 1.11 4.04
CA VAL A 182 14.74 2.33 3.29
C VAL A 182 13.26 2.67 3.46
N LEU A 183 12.95 3.93 3.74
CA LEU A 183 11.60 4.48 3.70
C LEU A 183 11.49 5.46 2.54
N ILE A 184 10.52 5.26 1.66
CA ILE A 184 10.09 6.24 0.68
C ILE A 184 8.74 6.76 1.17
N THR A 185 8.73 8.00 1.64
CA THR A 185 7.51 8.67 2.08
C THR A 185 7.14 9.79 1.15
N TYR A 186 5.85 10.06 0.94
CA TYR A 186 5.44 11.11 0.01
C TYR A 186 4.14 11.82 0.41
N THR A 187 3.98 13.04 -0.09
CA THR A 187 2.74 13.80 -0.08
C THR A 187 2.11 13.86 -1.48
N THR A 188 0.80 14.07 -1.56
CA THR A 188 0.10 14.20 -2.84
C THR A 188 -1.23 14.94 -2.65
N ARG A 189 -1.65 15.72 -3.64
CA ARG A 189 -3.02 16.27 -3.70
C ARG A 189 -3.88 15.57 -4.74
N HIS A 190 -3.34 15.39 -5.95
CA HIS A 190 -4.08 14.82 -7.08
C HIS A 190 -3.59 13.42 -7.47
N GLY A 191 -2.90 12.70 -6.57
CA GLY A 191 -2.70 11.26 -6.72
C GLY A 191 -1.59 10.80 -7.66
N THR A 192 -0.76 11.69 -8.24
CA THR A 192 0.28 11.29 -9.21
C THR A 192 1.70 11.15 -8.65
N THR A 193 2.00 11.73 -7.48
CA THR A 193 3.23 11.47 -6.71
C THR A 193 3.47 9.99 -6.32
N PRO A 194 2.46 9.20 -5.90
CA PRO A 194 2.63 7.79 -5.54
C PRO A 194 3.36 6.97 -6.59
N ASP A 195 3.08 7.18 -7.87
CA ASP A 195 3.67 6.40 -8.96
C ASP A 195 5.19 6.51 -8.99
N ILE A 196 5.73 7.71 -8.75
CA ILE A 196 7.18 7.96 -8.69
C ILE A 196 7.75 7.35 -7.41
N ALA A 197 7.06 7.50 -6.26
CA ALA A 197 7.47 6.91 -4.99
C ALA A 197 7.59 5.37 -5.09
N TRP A 198 6.62 4.73 -5.74
CA TRP A 198 6.61 3.29 -5.99
C TRP A 198 7.68 2.86 -6.97
N ALA A 199 7.92 3.61 -8.05
CA ALA A 199 9.01 3.32 -8.98
C ALA A 199 10.38 3.36 -8.28
N ILE A 200 10.63 4.39 -7.47
CA ILE A 200 11.84 4.48 -6.65
C ILE A 200 11.91 3.28 -5.70
N GLY A 201 10.87 2.99 -4.93
CA GLY A 201 10.85 1.88 -3.98
C GLY A 201 11.08 0.51 -4.62
N ASN A 202 10.46 0.24 -5.78
CA ASN A 202 10.65 -0.99 -6.54
C ASN A 202 12.10 -1.16 -7.00
N SER A 203 12.76 -0.07 -7.41
CA SER A 203 14.16 -0.15 -7.82
C SER A 203 15.08 -0.70 -6.71
N PHE A 204 14.79 -0.42 -5.44
CA PHE A 204 15.53 -0.96 -4.29
C PHE A 204 15.23 -2.45 -4.08
N HIS A 205 13.96 -2.86 -4.26
CA HIS A 205 13.57 -4.26 -4.18
C HIS A 205 14.25 -5.13 -5.24
N ASP A 206 14.46 -4.59 -6.45
CA ASP A 206 15.12 -5.31 -7.55
C ASP A 206 16.55 -5.77 -7.21
N ILE A 207 17.19 -5.10 -6.24
CA ILE A 207 18.53 -5.46 -5.74
C ILE A 207 18.50 -6.05 -4.32
N GLY A 208 17.32 -6.47 -3.84
CA GLY A 208 17.15 -7.17 -2.57
C GLY A 208 17.16 -6.28 -1.32
N ILE A 209 17.06 -4.96 -1.47
CA ILE A 209 16.97 -4.03 -0.33
C ILE A 209 15.49 -3.86 0.05
N ASN A 210 15.18 -4.01 1.34
CA ASN A 210 13.83 -3.84 1.85
C ASN A 210 13.45 -2.34 1.92
N ALA A 211 12.57 -1.91 1.02
CA ALA A 211 12.14 -0.52 0.88
C ALA A 211 10.63 -0.37 1.08
N VAL A 212 10.24 0.42 2.08
CA VAL A 212 8.82 0.64 2.41
C VAL A 212 8.35 1.94 1.77
N VAL A 213 7.26 1.89 1.00
CA VAL A 213 6.63 3.07 0.40
C VAL A 213 5.35 3.41 1.18
N LYS A 214 5.25 4.64 1.70
CA LYS A 214 4.10 5.09 2.51
C LYS A 214 3.73 6.54 2.23
N ARG A 215 2.45 6.91 2.36
CA ARG A 215 2.13 8.34 2.47
C ARG A 215 2.69 8.90 3.77
N ILE A 216 2.97 10.19 3.78
CA ILE A 216 3.57 10.84 4.94
C ILE A 216 2.70 10.72 6.20
N GLN A 217 1.38 10.67 6.02
CA GLN A 217 0.40 10.49 7.11
C GLN A 217 0.41 9.06 7.69
N ASP A 218 0.90 8.07 6.95
CA ASP A 218 0.92 6.65 7.35
C ASP A 218 2.26 6.23 7.97
N VAL A 219 3.20 7.16 8.13
CA VAL A 219 4.51 6.92 8.73
C VAL A 219 4.42 7.09 10.25
N GLU A 220 4.41 5.97 10.95
CA GLU A 220 4.36 5.94 12.43
C GLU A 220 5.74 6.08 13.09
N ASP A 221 6.80 5.60 12.42
CA ASP A 221 8.16 5.57 12.97
C ASP A 221 9.20 5.60 11.86
N VAL A 222 10.15 6.54 11.95
CA VAL A 222 11.28 6.69 11.02
C VAL A 222 12.57 6.03 11.52
N ARG A 223 12.65 5.66 12.81
CA ARG A 223 13.85 5.09 13.46
C ARG A 223 14.36 3.78 12.86
N PRO A 224 13.52 2.91 12.26
CA PRO A 224 14.02 1.67 11.69
C PRO A 224 14.92 1.85 10.47
N TYR A 225 14.78 2.96 9.74
CA TYR A 225 15.36 3.15 8.41
C TYR A 225 16.72 3.85 8.45
N LYS A 226 17.61 3.46 7.53
CA LYS A 226 18.92 4.10 7.32
C LYS A 226 18.85 5.21 6.28
N LEU A 227 17.99 5.05 5.29
CA LEU A 227 17.70 6.03 4.24
C LEU A 227 16.21 6.38 4.26
N VAL A 228 15.91 7.68 4.27
CA VAL A 228 14.54 8.18 4.12
C VAL A 228 14.50 9.07 2.88
N ILE A 229 13.62 8.74 1.94
CA ILE A 229 13.36 9.52 0.73
C ILE A 229 12.02 10.22 0.89
N ILE A 230 12.00 11.55 0.87
CA ILE A 230 10.78 12.35 1.03
C ILE A 230 10.34 12.90 -0.33
N GLY A 231 9.13 12.52 -0.76
CA GLY A 231 8.50 12.94 -2.00
C GLY A 231 7.50 14.06 -1.79
N THR A 232 7.58 15.14 -2.57
CA THR A 232 6.61 16.22 -2.48
C THR A 232 6.30 16.86 -3.84
N PRO A 233 5.04 17.10 -4.18
CA PRO A 233 4.68 17.87 -5.36
C PRO A 233 4.81 19.38 -5.10
N ILE A 234 4.97 20.13 -6.18
CA ILE A 234 4.85 21.59 -6.24
C ILE A 234 3.40 21.93 -6.58
N TYR A 235 2.74 22.67 -5.70
CA TYR A 235 1.43 23.26 -5.95
C TYR A 235 1.46 24.74 -5.56
N ASN A 236 0.82 25.58 -6.37
CA ASN A 236 0.78 27.04 -6.15
C ASN A 236 2.18 27.66 -5.94
N GLY A 237 3.19 27.14 -6.66
CA GLY A 237 4.57 27.63 -6.60
C GLY A 237 5.36 27.19 -5.38
N ASP A 238 4.91 26.20 -4.62
CA ASP A 238 5.62 25.72 -3.43
C ASP A 238 5.43 24.23 -3.17
N ILE A 239 6.32 23.62 -2.39
CA ILE A 239 6.15 22.25 -1.89
C ILE A 239 5.05 22.18 -0.83
N LEU A 240 4.48 21.00 -0.67
CA LEU A 240 3.42 20.79 0.31
C LEU A 240 3.91 20.98 1.76
N PRO A 241 3.20 21.76 2.59
CA PRO A 241 3.61 22.04 3.97
C PRO A 241 3.69 20.78 4.83
N GLU A 242 2.93 19.73 4.50
CA GLU A 242 2.95 18.44 5.17
C GLU A 242 4.35 17.79 5.12
N SER A 243 5.09 17.97 4.02
CA SER A 243 6.46 17.47 3.86
C SER A 243 7.44 18.18 4.78
N VAL A 244 7.28 19.50 4.92
CA VAL A 244 8.09 20.34 5.81
C VAL A 244 7.79 20.00 7.27
N GLU A 245 6.50 19.89 7.62
CA GLU A 245 6.04 19.61 8.97
C GLU A 245 6.45 18.22 9.45
N PHE A 246 6.33 17.19 8.60
CA PHE A 246 6.86 15.86 8.89
C PHE A 246 8.36 15.89 9.21
N THR A 247 9.13 16.62 8.40
CA THR A 247 10.58 16.77 8.59
C THR A 247 10.88 17.45 9.92
N ARG A 248 10.15 18.53 10.24
CA ARG A 248 10.29 19.26 11.50
C ARG A 248 9.96 18.37 12.71
N LEU A 249 8.84 17.64 12.66
CA LEU A 249 8.37 16.77 13.75
C LEU A 249 9.30 15.59 14.01
N HIS A 250 9.92 15.04 12.96
CA HIS A 250 10.81 13.89 13.08
C HIS A 250 12.30 14.22 13.01
N LYS A 251 12.67 15.52 12.99
CA LYS A 251 14.04 16.02 12.89
C LYS A 251 15.05 15.25 13.75
N SER A 252 14.74 15.05 15.03
CA SER A 252 15.64 14.39 15.99
C SER A 252 16.04 12.96 15.60
N TRP A 253 15.22 12.29 14.78
CA TRP A 253 15.49 10.96 14.25
C TRP A 253 15.97 11.00 12.80
N LEU A 254 15.39 11.87 11.97
CA LEU A 254 15.80 12.03 10.57
C LEU A 254 17.26 12.50 10.44
N CYS A 255 17.78 13.32 11.36
CA CYS A 255 19.20 13.68 11.39
C CYS A 255 20.16 12.50 11.64
N LYS A 256 19.64 11.32 11.99
CA LYS A 256 20.42 10.08 12.16
C LYS A 256 20.31 9.16 10.94
N CYS A 257 19.51 9.54 9.96
CA CYS A 257 19.31 8.83 8.70
C CYS A 257 19.96 9.65 7.59
N SER A 258 20.29 9.00 6.48
CA SER A 258 20.50 9.74 5.24
C SER A 258 19.15 10.16 4.68
N ILE A 259 19.00 11.44 4.31
CA ILE A 259 17.75 11.99 3.78
C ILE A 259 17.94 12.39 2.32
N ALA A 260 17.12 11.84 1.42
CA ALA A 260 17.01 12.33 0.06
C ALA A 260 15.60 12.91 -0.15
N VAL A 261 15.46 13.79 -1.13
CA VAL A 261 14.15 14.38 -1.48
C VAL A 261 13.90 14.20 -2.96
N PHE A 262 12.66 13.91 -3.35
CA PHE A 262 12.25 14.13 -4.72
C PHE A 262 11.08 15.11 -4.80
N ILE A 263 11.18 16.05 -5.73
CA ILE A 263 10.22 17.12 -5.96
C ILE A 263 9.64 16.94 -7.35
N ILE A 264 8.31 17.03 -7.46
CA ILE A 264 7.60 16.85 -8.73
C ILE A 264 6.74 18.07 -9.05
N GLY A 265 6.61 18.45 -10.31
CA GLY A 265 5.76 19.59 -10.64
C GLY A 265 5.62 19.87 -12.13
N GLU A 266 4.61 20.67 -12.47
CA GLU A 266 4.40 21.18 -13.84
C GLU A 266 5.61 22.02 -14.30
N SER A 267 6.13 22.87 -13.41
CA SER A 267 7.30 23.72 -13.64
C SER A 267 8.59 22.92 -13.95
N LEU A 268 8.61 21.62 -13.62
CA LEU A 268 9.76 20.74 -13.85
C LEU A 268 9.68 19.94 -15.15
N ARG A 269 8.66 20.16 -15.99
CA ARG A 269 8.54 19.54 -17.33
C ARG A 269 9.69 19.94 -18.25
N ASN A 270 10.02 21.23 -18.28
CA ASN A 270 11.05 21.82 -19.14
C ASN A 270 12.08 22.55 -18.28
N LYS A 271 12.78 21.79 -17.43
CA LYS A 271 13.76 22.34 -16.48
C LYS A 271 14.81 23.20 -17.18
N ASN A 272 15.00 24.38 -16.62
CA ASN A 272 16.09 25.30 -16.91
C ASN A 272 16.72 25.76 -15.58
N ASP A 273 17.80 26.55 -15.66
CA ASP A 273 18.53 27.00 -14.47
C ASP A 273 17.63 27.72 -13.46
N GLU A 274 16.68 28.53 -13.91
CA GLU A 274 15.74 29.25 -13.05
C GLU A 274 14.84 28.28 -12.26
N THR A 275 14.19 27.34 -12.95
CA THR A 275 13.33 26.34 -12.30
C THR A 275 14.09 25.43 -11.34
N ILE A 276 15.36 25.12 -11.63
CA ILE A 276 16.24 24.33 -10.75
C ILE A 276 16.58 25.13 -9.48
N ILE A 277 16.91 26.41 -9.63
CA ILE A 277 17.18 27.32 -8.50
C ILE A 277 15.94 27.47 -7.61
N GLU A 278 14.76 27.67 -8.21
CA GLU A 278 13.50 27.78 -7.47
C GLU A 278 13.16 26.48 -6.73
N CYS A 279 13.28 25.33 -7.39
CA CYS A 279 13.07 24.03 -6.78
C CYS A 279 14.04 23.77 -5.61
N SER A 280 15.31 24.18 -5.75
CA SER A 280 16.27 24.10 -4.64
C SER A 280 15.87 24.99 -3.47
N LYS A 281 15.38 26.21 -3.71
CA LYS A 281 14.86 27.09 -2.64
C LYS A 281 13.66 26.49 -1.92
N MET A 282 12.80 25.76 -2.64
CA MET A 282 11.69 25.04 -2.00
C MET A 282 12.22 23.90 -1.13
N ALA A 283 13.22 23.16 -1.59
CA ALA A 283 13.88 22.10 -0.83
C ALA A 283 14.60 22.63 0.43
N ASP A 284 15.06 23.89 0.44
CA ASP A 284 15.71 24.49 1.60
C ASP A 284 14.81 24.49 2.85
N LYS A 285 13.47 24.52 2.68
CA LYS A 285 12.52 24.38 3.79
C LYS A 285 12.60 23.03 4.50
N ILE A 286 13.03 21.98 3.79
CA ILE A 286 13.35 20.67 4.38
C ILE A 286 14.79 20.72 4.94
N ARG A 287 15.72 21.38 4.25
CA ARG A 287 17.13 21.54 4.71
C ARG A 287 17.25 22.27 6.04
N ASP A 288 16.33 23.18 6.36
CA ASP A 288 16.28 23.88 7.65
C ASP A 288 16.20 22.90 8.85
N TYR A 289 15.74 21.68 8.61
CA TYR A 289 15.59 20.64 9.62
C TYR A 289 16.60 19.51 9.50
N VAL A 290 17.01 19.11 8.29
CA VAL A 290 17.85 17.91 8.04
C VAL A 290 18.81 18.12 6.88
N ASP A 291 19.95 17.43 6.89
CA ASP A 291 20.86 17.43 5.74
C ASP A 291 20.31 16.54 4.62
N ILE A 292 20.17 17.12 3.42
CA ILE A 292 19.70 16.40 2.22
C ILE A 292 20.91 15.94 1.40
N VAL A 293 21.02 14.63 1.20
CA VAL A 293 22.12 13.98 0.45
C VAL A 293 21.96 14.15 -1.06
N ASP A 294 20.72 14.24 -1.54
CA ASP A 294 20.41 14.53 -2.95
C ASP A 294 18.96 14.94 -3.18
N ILE A 295 18.72 15.66 -4.28
CA ILE A 295 17.37 16.09 -4.71
C ILE A 295 17.08 15.57 -6.12
N GLY A 296 16.05 14.74 -6.27
CA GLY A 296 15.45 14.40 -7.55
C GLY A 296 14.43 15.45 -7.96
N MET A 297 14.48 15.97 -9.18
CA MET A 297 13.54 16.99 -9.67
C MET A 297 12.85 16.46 -10.92
N PHE A 298 11.55 16.19 -10.88
CA PHE A 298 10.87 15.48 -11.96
C PHE A 298 9.64 16.23 -12.49
N GLY A 299 9.38 16.12 -13.79
CA GLY A 299 8.07 16.48 -14.33
C GLY A 299 6.97 15.63 -13.69
N GLY A 300 5.78 16.22 -13.48
CA GLY A 300 4.63 15.52 -12.92
C GLY A 300 3.70 14.94 -13.98
N LYS A 301 2.63 14.27 -13.53
CA LYS A 301 1.47 13.92 -14.35
C LYS A 301 0.27 14.75 -13.89
N ILE A 302 -0.44 15.34 -14.85
CA ILE A 302 -1.62 16.16 -14.61
C ILE A 302 -2.80 15.50 -15.34
N ILE A 303 -3.74 14.98 -14.56
CA ILE A 303 -4.95 14.29 -15.03
C ILE A 303 -6.14 15.22 -14.73
N PRO A 304 -6.87 15.71 -15.74
CA PRO A 304 -8.01 16.62 -15.55
C PRO A 304 -9.04 16.09 -14.55
N GLU A 305 -9.29 14.79 -14.56
CA GLU A 305 -10.27 14.09 -13.73
C GLU A 305 -9.91 14.16 -12.25
N TYR A 306 -8.62 14.32 -11.91
CA TYR A 306 -8.13 14.39 -10.53
C TYR A 306 -8.10 15.83 -9.98
N LEU A 307 -8.40 16.83 -10.81
CA LEU A 307 -8.46 18.23 -10.42
C LEU A 307 -9.85 18.62 -9.88
N PRO A 308 -9.93 19.54 -8.90
CA PRO A 308 -11.19 20.15 -8.49
C PRO A 308 -11.91 20.81 -9.68
N VAL A 309 -13.24 20.79 -9.68
CA VAL A 309 -14.08 21.29 -10.78
C VAL A 309 -13.69 22.70 -11.22
N MET A 310 -13.46 23.61 -10.27
CA MET A 310 -13.10 25.00 -10.58
C MET A 310 -11.71 25.12 -11.22
N GLU A 311 -10.75 24.30 -10.81
CA GLU A 311 -9.41 24.29 -11.39
C GLU A 311 -9.41 23.67 -12.80
N ARG A 312 -10.22 22.62 -13.00
CA ARG A 312 -10.47 22.01 -14.31
C ARG A 312 -11.15 22.97 -15.28
N LEU A 313 -12.16 23.72 -14.83
CA LEU A 313 -12.84 24.74 -15.64
C LEU A 313 -11.89 25.89 -16.03
N GLY A 314 -11.09 26.38 -15.08
CA GLY A 314 -10.13 27.46 -15.33
C GLY A 314 -8.96 27.08 -16.26
N SER A 315 -8.64 25.79 -16.38
CA SER A 315 -7.59 25.26 -17.25
C SER A 315 -8.09 24.65 -18.57
N MET A 316 -9.41 24.65 -18.80
CA MET A 316 -10.05 24.01 -19.97
C MET A 316 -9.53 24.53 -21.33
N PHE A 317 -9.07 25.78 -21.39
CA PHE A 317 -8.51 26.39 -22.59
C PHE A 317 -7.00 26.16 -22.76
N ASN A 318 -6.32 25.57 -21.77
CA ASN A 318 -4.90 25.25 -21.82
C ASN A 318 -4.69 23.74 -21.86
N LYS A 319 -5.01 23.12 -23.00
CA LYS A 319 -4.88 21.66 -23.19
C LYS A 319 -3.44 21.16 -23.02
N GLU A 320 -2.44 22.01 -23.25
CA GLU A 320 -1.02 21.67 -23.12
C GLU A 320 -0.56 21.46 -21.67
N ARG A 321 -1.40 21.87 -20.70
CA ARG A 321 -1.20 21.64 -19.25
C ARG A 321 -1.49 20.20 -18.83
N PHE A 322 -2.32 19.46 -19.57
CA PHE A 322 -2.69 18.08 -19.21
C PHE A 322 -1.76 17.08 -19.88
N GLY A 323 -1.39 16.02 -19.16
CA GLY A 323 -0.54 14.97 -19.69
C GLY A 323 0.41 14.37 -18.68
N ASP A 324 1.18 13.39 -19.14
CA ASP A 324 2.28 12.79 -18.40
C ASP A 324 3.60 13.41 -18.85
N PHE A 325 4.24 14.15 -17.94
CA PHE A 325 5.52 14.82 -18.19
C PHE A 325 6.67 14.15 -17.41
N ARG A 326 6.41 12.98 -16.83
CA ARG A 326 7.43 12.22 -16.09
C ARG A 326 8.44 11.67 -17.08
N ASN A 327 9.71 12.00 -16.87
CA ASN A 327 10.81 11.35 -17.55
C ASN A 327 11.23 10.11 -16.74
N TRP A 328 10.73 8.94 -17.12
CA TRP A 328 11.01 7.69 -16.42
C TRP A 328 12.48 7.26 -16.47
N HIS A 329 13.20 7.66 -17.51
CA HIS A 329 14.64 7.42 -17.58
C HIS A 329 15.37 8.22 -16.49
N GLU A 330 15.06 9.51 -16.36
CA GLU A 330 15.64 10.36 -15.32
C GLU A 330 15.28 9.89 -13.89
N ILE A 331 14.03 9.48 -13.68
CA ILE A 331 13.60 8.89 -12.39
C ILE A 331 14.41 7.62 -12.10
N SER A 332 14.64 6.77 -13.11
CA SER A 332 15.45 5.56 -12.96
C SER A 332 16.90 5.87 -12.63
N GLU A 333 17.54 6.80 -13.34
CA GLU A 333 18.94 7.19 -13.09
C GLU A 333 19.11 7.75 -11.67
N TRP A 334 18.17 8.59 -11.23
CA TRP A 334 18.20 9.11 -9.88
C TRP A 334 17.97 8.01 -8.83
N SER A 335 17.07 7.08 -9.10
CA SER A 335 16.84 5.92 -8.24
C SER A 335 18.10 5.05 -8.13
N ASP A 336 18.81 4.81 -9.24
CA ASP A 336 20.09 4.11 -9.26
C ASP A 336 21.17 4.83 -8.45
N LYS A 337 21.22 6.17 -8.53
CA LYS A 337 22.10 6.98 -7.69
C LYS A 337 21.79 6.77 -6.19
N MET A 338 20.50 6.75 -5.82
CA MET A 338 20.09 6.54 -4.42
C MET A 338 20.40 5.12 -3.93
N LYS A 339 20.22 4.09 -4.76
CA LYS A 339 20.64 2.72 -4.47
C LYS A 339 22.15 2.63 -4.25
N ASN A 340 22.93 3.21 -5.14
CA ASN A 340 24.39 3.24 -5.04
C ASN A 340 24.88 4.02 -3.83
N TYR A 341 24.16 5.07 -3.42
CA TYR A 341 24.41 5.78 -2.17
C TYR A 341 24.11 4.88 -0.97
N TYR A 342 22.94 4.22 -0.93
CA TYR A 342 22.56 3.32 0.15
C TYR A 342 23.54 2.16 0.34
N LEU A 343 24.03 1.55 -0.75
CA LEU A 343 25.00 0.44 -0.68
C LEU A 343 26.34 0.84 -0.05
N LYS A 344 26.59 2.13 0.17
CA LYS A 344 27.79 2.67 0.84
C LYS A 344 27.55 3.06 2.31
N LEU A 345 26.30 2.98 2.81
CA LEU A 345 25.92 3.22 4.21
C LEU A 345 26.17 1.99 5.07
#